data_AF-A0A2T8F584-F1
#
_entry.id   AF-A0A2T8F584-F1
#
_cell.length_a   1.000
_cell.length_b   1.000
_cell.length_c   1.000
_cell.angle_alpha   90.00
_cell.angle_beta   90.00
_cell.angle_gamma   90.00
#
_symmetry.space_group_name_H-M   'P 1'
#
loop_
_entity.id
_entity.type
_entity.pdbx_description
1 polymer ?
#
loop_
_entity_poly.entity_id
_entity_poly.type
_entity_poly.pdbx_seq_one_letter_code
_entity_poly.pdbx_strand_id
1 'polypeptide(L)'
;MQAQDEAEYAELVAAVTHRLHRMAYAICGDRPLAEDAVQAAFVSAYRTWPRVRDADSSEAYLRKMVVNQLMSWRRRKSWSTTSAMGRGTEPSRPSHENESSSTRGSGRRWATCRRGSVP
;
A
#
# COMPACT_ATOMS: atom_id res chain seq x y z
N MET A 1 -4.08 -15.70 -11.59
CA MET A 1 -3.75 -16.55 -10.44
C MET A 1 -4.38 -17.89 -10.70
N GLN A 2 -3.67 -19.00 -10.52
CA GLN A 2 -4.23 -20.34 -10.77
C GLN A 2 -5.13 -20.78 -9.60
N ALA A 3 -5.94 -21.84 -9.77
CA ALA A 3 -6.85 -22.29 -8.71
C ALA A 3 -6.11 -22.77 -7.44
N GLN A 4 -4.93 -23.38 -7.59
CA GLN A 4 -4.09 -23.78 -6.45
C GLN A 4 -3.52 -22.56 -5.71
N ASP A 5 -3.01 -21.58 -6.45
CA ASP A 5 -2.55 -20.30 -5.89
C ASP A 5 -3.66 -19.59 -5.09
N GLU A 6 -4.91 -19.72 -5.53
CA GLU A 6 -6.07 -19.13 -4.86
C GLU A 6 -6.40 -19.79 -3.53
N ALA A 7 -6.33 -21.12 -3.46
CA ALA A 7 -6.47 -21.85 -2.22
C ALA A 7 -5.37 -21.47 -1.21
N GLU A 8 -4.11 -21.47 -1.65
CA GLU A 8 -2.96 -21.09 -0.80
C GLU A 8 -3.09 -19.65 -0.27
N TYR A 9 -3.53 -18.71 -1.12
CA TYR A 9 -3.79 -17.34 -0.71
C TYR A 9 -4.90 -17.26 0.33
N ALA A 10 -6.01 -17.96 0.11
CA ALA A 10 -7.15 -17.96 1.03
C ALA A 10 -6.78 -18.54 2.41
N GLU A 11 -6.03 -19.64 2.42
CA GLU A 11 -5.52 -20.26 3.65
C GLU A 11 -4.60 -19.31 4.43
N LEU A 12 -3.64 -18.68 3.74
CA LEU A 12 -2.75 -17.71 4.38
C LEU A 12 -3.55 -16.53 4.95
N VAL A 13 -4.46 -15.94 4.18
CA VAL A 13 -5.28 -14.80 4.61
C VAL A 13 -6.10 -15.17 5.83
N ALA A 14 -6.79 -16.31 5.81
CA ALA A 14 -7.57 -16.79 6.95
C ALA A 14 -6.70 -16.94 8.21
N ALA A 15 -5.49 -17.48 8.07
CA ALA A 15 -4.56 -17.68 9.19
C ALA A 15 -4.00 -16.38 9.80
N VAL A 16 -3.85 -15.31 9.01
CA VAL A 16 -3.17 -14.07 9.47
C VAL A 16 -4.11 -12.90 9.75
N THR A 17 -5.36 -12.93 9.26
CA THR A 17 -6.32 -11.80 9.31
C THR A 17 -6.45 -11.20 10.71
N HIS A 18 -6.78 -12.02 11.72
CA HIS A 18 -6.97 -11.53 13.08
C HIS A 18 -5.69 -10.93 13.70
N ARG A 19 -4.52 -11.49 13.37
CA ARG A 19 -3.23 -11.01 13.91
C ARG A 19 -2.84 -9.68 13.26
N LEU A 20 -2.99 -9.56 11.95
CA LEU A 20 -2.69 -8.33 11.22
C LEU A 20 -3.66 -7.21 11.58
N HIS A 21 -4.95 -7.50 11.74
CA HIS A 21 -5.93 -6.51 12.19
C HIS A 21 -5.60 -6.00 13.60
N ARG A 22 -5.29 -6.88 14.57
CA ARG A 22 -4.90 -6.46 15.93
C ARG A 22 -3.65 -5.58 15.93
N MET A 23 -2.64 -5.96 15.13
CA MET A 23 -1.43 -5.16 14.97
C MET A 23 -1.73 -3.79 14.33
N ALA A 24 -2.51 -3.75 13.25
CA ALA A 24 -2.87 -2.50 12.58
C ALA A 24 -3.61 -1.57 13.54
N TYR A 25 -4.57 -2.11 14.30
CA TYR A 25 -5.31 -1.38 15.32
C TYR A 25 -4.40 -0.83 16.42
N ALA A 26 -3.44 -1.62 16.91
CA ALA A 26 -2.47 -1.16 17.89
C ALA A 26 -1.58 -0.01 17.36
N ILE A 27 -1.31 0.01 16.06
CA ILE A 27 -0.50 1.07 15.43
C ILE A 27 -1.32 2.35 15.22
N CYS A 28 -2.56 2.25 14.73
CA CYS A 28 -3.35 3.43 14.34
C CYS A 28 -4.33 3.94 15.39
N GLY A 29 -4.78 3.09 16.32
CA GLY A 29 -5.82 3.41 17.31
C GLY A 29 -7.24 3.56 16.73
N ASP A 30 -7.42 3.37 15.43
CA ASP A 30 -8.66 3.59 14.69
C ASP A 30 -9.10 2.28 14.02
N ARG A 31 -10.29 1.80 14.39
CA ARG A 31 -10.82 0.51 13.93
C ARG A 31 -11.09 0.50 12.42
N PRO A 32 -11.91 1.42 11.86
CA PRO A 32 -12.08 1.55 10.41
C PRO A 32 -10.77 1.65 9.63
N LEU A 33 -9.81 2.44 10.11
CA LEU A 33 -8.53 2.59 9.43
C LEU A 33 -7.68 1.32 9.46
N ALA A 34 -7.71 0.59 10.58
CA ALA A 34 -7.00 -0.69 10.68
C ALA A 34 -7.56 -1.71 9.69
N GLU A 35 -8.87 -1.80 9.59
CA GLU A 35 -9.57 -2.70 8.67
C GLU A 35 -9.26 -2.36 7.21
N ASP A 36 -9.39 -1.09 6.82
CA ASP A 36 -9.09 -0.62 5.46
C ASP A 36 -7.63 -0.91 5.08
N ALA A 37 -6.68 -0.65 5.98
CA ALA A 37 -5.27 -0.91 5.72
C ALA A 37 -4.96 -2.41 5.51
N VAL A 38 -5.62 -3.29 6.27
CA VAL A 38 -5.48 -4.75 6.12
C VAL A 38 -6.10 -5.22 4.82
N GLN A 39 -7.32 -4.77 4.50
CA GLN A 39 -8.00 -5.12 3.27
C GLN A 39 -7.22 -4.64 2.04
N ALA A 40 -6.74 -3.39 2.04
CA ALA A 40 -5.90 -2.85 0.97
C ALA A 40 -4.58 -3.63 0.80
N ALA A 41 -3.99 -4.10 1.90
CA ALA A 41 -2.81 -4.96 1.85
C ALA A 41 -3.12 -6.32 1.23
N PHE A 42 -4.22 -6.97 1.59
CA PHE A 42 -4.66 -8.24 0.99
C PHE A 42 -4.98 -8.12 -0.50
N VAL A 43 -5.73 -7.09 -0.91
CA VAL A 43 -5.99 -6.81 -2.33
C VAL A 43 -4.68 -6.62 -3.11
N SER A 44 -3.73 -5.89 -2.50
CA SER A 44 -2.42 -5.69 -3.11
C SER A 44 -1.63 -7.01 -3.20
N ALA A 45 -1.71 -7.86 -2.17
CA ALA A 45 -1.02 -9.14 -2.11
C ALA A 45 -1.58 -10.14 -3.12
N TYR A 46 -2.90 -10.17 -3.31
CA TYR A 46 -3.56 -10.99 -4.32
C TYR A 46 -3.03 -10.68 -5.73
N ARG A 47 -2.92 -9.38 -6.06
CA ARG A 47 -2.37 -8.93 -7.36
C ARG A 47 -0.91 -9.31 -7.56
N THR A 48 -0.22 -9.63 -6.49
CA THR A 48 1.22 -9.80 -6.48
C THR A 48 1.67 -11.10 -5.84
N TRP A 49 0.73 -12.05 -5.82
CA TRP A 49 0.81 -13.29 -5.08
C TRP A 49 2.09 -14.10 -5.32
N PRO A 50 2.62 -14.26 -6.55
CA PRO A 50 3.85 -15.01 -6.77
C PRO A 50 5.01 -14.52 -5.90
N ARG A 51 5.15 -13.20 -5.73
CA ARG A 51 6.23 -12.62 -4.89
C ARG A 51 5.97 -12.75 -3.40
N VAL A 52 4.72 -12.88 -2.98
CA VAL A 52 4.35 -13.06 -1.56
C VAL A 52 4.54 -14.53 -1.17
N ARG A 53 4.17 -15.45 -2.06
CA ARG A 53 4.39 -16.88 -1.88
C ARG A 53 5.87 -17.22 -1.88
N ASP A 54 6.65 -16.67 -2.81
CA ASP A 54 8.07 -16.97 -2.94
C ASP A 54 8.95 -16.24 -1.89
N ALA A 55 8.36 -15.49 -0.96
CA ALA A 55 9.07 -14.82 0.11
C ALA A 55 9.43 -15.79 1.24
N ASP A 56 10.58 -15.57 1.90
CA ASP A 56 11.02 -16.37 3.06
C ASP A 56 9.94 -16.46 4.16
N SER A 57 9.12 -15.42 4.30
CA SER A 57 7.93 -15.42 5.14
C SER A 57 6.84 -14.56 4.52
N SER A 58 5.80 -15.21 3.97
CA SER A 58 4.64 -14.55 3.38
C SER A 58 3.89 -13.68 4.39
N GLU A 59 3.81 -14.11 5.65
CA GLU A 59 3.22 -13.30 6.71
C GLU A 59 4.04 -12.03 6.98
N ALA A 60 5.37 -12.14 7.11
CA ALA A 60 6.21 -10.95 7.33
C ALA A 60 6.07 -9.95 6.16
N TYR A 61 5.92 -10.47 4.94
CA TYR A 61 5.64 -9.68 3.76
C TYR A 61 4.30 -8.93 3.89
N LEU A 62 3.22 -9.63 4.24
CA LEU A 62 1.90 -9.02 4.45
C LEU A 62 1.92 -7.98 5.58
N ARG A 63 2.63 -8.27 6.67
CA ARG A 63 2.82 -7.32 7.78
C ARG A 63 3.45 -6.02 7.31
N LYS A 64 4.52 -6.13 6.50
CA LYS A 64 5.18 -4.97 5.87
C LYS A 64 4.22 -4.20 4.97
N MET A 65 3.40 -4.89 4.18
CA MET A 65 2.39 -4.25 3.32
C MET A 65 1.37 -3.45 4.13
N VAL A 66 0.84 -4.01 5.22
CA VAL A 66 -0.10 -3.32 6.13
C VAL A 66 0.53 -2.07 6.73
N VAL A 67 1.75 -2.17 7.26
CA VAL A 67 2.47 -1.02 7.83
C VAL A 67 2.67 0.07 6.77
N ASN A 68 3.05 -0.31 5.55
CA ASN A 68 3.22 0.66 4.45
C ASN A 68 1.92 1.39 4.10
N GLN A 69 0.76 0.71 4.12
CA GLN A 69 -0.54 1.35 3.91
C GLN A 69 -0.83 2.39 5.01
N LEU A 70 -0.63 2.03 6.27
CA LEU A 70 -0.82 2.93 7.41
C LEU A 70 0.11 4.16 7.32
N MET A 71 1.38 3.97 6.97
CA MET A 71 2.33 5.08 6.82
C MET A 71 1.98 5.98 5.63
N SER A 72 1.51 5.40 4.52
CA SER A 72 1.01 6.14 3.37
C SER A 72 -0.20 7.01 3.72
N TRP A 73 -1.15 6.46 4.48
CA TRP A 73 -2.30 7.20 4.98
C TRP A 73 -1.87 8.35 5.91
N ARG A 74 -0.98 8.08 6.87
CA ARG A 74 -0.47 9.11 7.80
C ARG A 74 0.20 10.27 7.06
N ARG A 75 1.03 9.98 6.05
CA ARG A 75 1.67 11.02 5.21
C ARG A 75 0.64 11.87 4.45
N ARG A 76 -0.38 11.24 3.85
CA ARG A 76 -1.44 11.97 3.15
C ARG A 76 -2.25 12.87 4.07
N LYS A 77 -2.58 12.41 5.28
CA LYS A 77 -3.27 13.20 6.29
C LYS A 77 -2.45 14.43 6.69
N SER A 78 -1.15 14.27 6.93
CA SER A 78 -0.24 15.38 7.27
C SER A 78 -0.12 16.43 6.15
N TRP A 79 -0.07 16.01 4.89
CA TRP A 79 -0.02 16.92 3.75
C TRP A 79 -1.32 17.72 3.59
N SER A 80 -2.48 17.07 3.78
CA SER A 80 -3.79 17.72 3.67
C SER A 80 -4.01 18.83 4.70
N THR A 81 -3.45 18.70 5.91
CA THR A 81 -3.49 19.76 6.92
C THR A 81 -2.62 20.96 6.53
N THR A 82 -1.53 20.75 5.79
CA THR A 82 -0.63 21.82 5.36
C THR A 82 -1.15 22.55 4.11
N SER A 83 -1.72 21.83 3.14
CA SER A 83 -2.27 22.45 1.92
C SER A 83 -3.55 23.27 2.15
N ALA A 84 -4.26 23.07 3.26
CA ALA A 84 -5.38 23.93 3.64
C ALA A 84 -4.92 25.35 4.04
N MET A 85 -3.63 25.55 4.30
CA MET A 85 -3.01 26.82 4.69
C MET A 85 -2.21 27.45 3.53
N GLY A 86 -2.76 27.35 2.31
CA GLY A 86 -2.15 27.86 1.08
C GLY A 86 -3.18 28.25 0.01
N ARG A 87 -4.31 28.87 0.42
CA ARG A 87 -5.13 29.66 -0.53
C ARG A 87 -4.53 31.06 -0.60
N GLY A 88 -3.52 31.20 -1.46
CA GLY A 88 -2.93 32.48 -1.80
C GLY A 88 -2.50 32.47 -3.25
N THR A 89 -3.15 33.34 -4.03
CA THR A 89 -2.72 33.83 -5.34
C THR A 89 -2.90 32.88 -6.52
N GLU A 90 -4.00 33.11 -7.24
CA GLU A 90 -4.21 32.72 -8.63
C GLU A 90 -3.10 33.35 -9.51
N PRO A 91 -2.25 32.56 -10.19
CA PRO A 91 -1.41 33.08 -11.25
C PRO A 91 -2.22 33.05 -12.55
N SER A 92 -2.47 34.22 -13.12
CA SER A 92 -3.04 34.39 -14.45
C SER A 92 -2.29 33.52 -15.46
N ARG A 93 -3.01 32.63 -16.15
CA ARG A 93 -2.48 31.73 -17.19
C ARG A 93 -2.11 32.53 -18.45
N PRO A 94 -0.88 32.45 -18.98
CA PRO A 94 -0.68 32.66 -20.40
C PRO A 94 -1.09 31.40 -21.16
N SER A 95 -1.95 31.58 -22.16
CA SER A 95 -2.38 30.56 -23.12
C SER A 95 -1.18 30.07 -23.92
N HIS A 96 -0.87 28.78 -23.86
CA HIS A 96 -0.19 28.10 -24.97
C HIS A 96 -0.71 26.67 -25.08
N GLU A 97 -1.39 26.44 -26.18
CA GLU A 97 -1.78 25.14 -26.69
C GLU A 97 -0.51 24.36 -27.05
N ASN A 98 -0.37 23.13 -26.57
CA ASN A 98 0.31 22.10 -27.34
C ASN A 98 -0.16 20.69 -26.98
N GLU A 99 -0.32 19.95 -28.05
CA GLU A 99 -0.89 18.66 -28.27
C GLU A 99 -0.03 17.51 -27.70
N SER A 100 -0.71 16.44 -27.30
CA SER A 100 -0.28 15.03 -27.23
C SER A 100 1.16 14.71 -26.79
N SER A 101 1.30 14.16 -25.57
CA SER A 101 2.41 13.24 -25.24
C SER A 101 2.09 12.34 -24.04
N SER A 102 1.81 11.07 -24.37
CA SER A 102 2.02 9.85 -23.57
C SER A 102 2.61 10.03 -22.16
N THR A 103 1.84 9.75 -21.12
CA THR A 103 2.41 9.39 -19.80
C THR A 103 2.20 7.90 -19.54
N ARG A 104 3.25 7.16 -19.85
CA ARG A 104 3.47 5.78 -19.42
C ARG A 104 3.39 5.69 -17.89
N GLY A 105 2.59 4.73 -17.43
CA GLY A 105 2.94 3.83 -16.33
C GLY A 105 3.38 4.46 -15.01
N SER A 106 2.43 4.89 -14.19
CA SER A 106 2.61 4.96 -12.73
C SER A 106 2.37 3.56 -12.12
N GLY A 107 3.19 2.58 -12.52
CA GLY A 107 3.33 1.34 -11.78
C GLY A 107 4.05 1.64 -10.48
N ARG A 108 3.30 1.77 -9.38
CA ARG A 108 3.89 1.87 -8.03
C ARG A 108 4.75 0.63 -7.80
N ARG A 109 6.07 0.79 -7.95
CA ARG A 109 7.08 -0.24 -7.70
C ARG A 109 7.17 -0.48 -6.20
N TRP A 110 6.34 -1.39 -5.70
CA TRP A 110 6.47 -1.97 -4.35
C TRP A 110 7.57 -3.05 -4.31
N ALA A 111 8.17 -3.37 -5.47
CA ALA A 111 9.20 -4.38 -5.65
C ALA A 111 10.63 -3.80 -5.63
N THR A 112 11.11 -3.40 -4.47
CA THR A 112 12.55 -3.42 -4.16
C THR A 112 12.76 -3.79 -2.69
N CYS A 113 12.49 -5.04 -2.34
CA CYS A 113 13.21 -5.66 -1.22
C CYS A 113 14.65 -5.92 -1.72
N ARG A 114 15.51 -4.89 -1.59
CA ARG A 114 16.97 -5.10 -1.64
C ARG A 114 17.35 -5.88 -0.38
N ARG A 115 17.92 -7.06 -0.61
CA ARG A 115 18.62 -7.94 0.32
C ARG A 115 19.62 -7.15 1.19
N GLY A 116 19.56 -7.35 2.50
CA GLY A 116 20.63 -7.11 3.47
C GLY A 116 20.32 -8.07 4.62
N SER A 117 20.93 -9.24 4.73
CA SER A 117 22.35 -9.51 4.97
C SER A 117 22.87 -8.63 6.10
N VAL A 118 22.79 -9.17 7.32
CA VAL A 118 23.48 -8.68 8.52
C VAL A 118 24.06 -9.94 9.19
N PRO A 119 25.34 -9.92 9.60
CA PRO A 119 26.21 -11.10 9.74
C PRO A 119 25.85 -12.04 10.90
#